data_AF-A0A971Q8J6-F1
#
_entry.id   AF-A0A971Q8J6-F1
#
_cell.length_a   1.000
_cell.length_b   1.000
_cell.length_c   1.000
_cell.angle_alpha   90.00
_cell.angle_beta   90.00
_cell.angle_gamma   90.00
#
_symmetry.space_group_name_H-M   'P 1'
#
loop_
_entity.id
_entity.type
_entity.pdbx_description
1 polymer ?
#
loop_
_entity_poly.entity_id
_entity_poly.type
_entity_poly.pdbx_seq_one_letter_code
_entity_poly.pdbx_strand_id
1 'polypeptide(L)'
;MIRVTTSLLLLSSLALAQPQNSLSIYQDDFALVKDRRTVELTEGVSELRLTDLPATLEPPSVRVVAPDNPEFKVVEQNFEFDLVGAARLMQKYVGHEVRVITNQGEMIEGTLLVAENDRIVLKSNGGLKILTLKTVQSVRLDKLPENLVIKPTLVWQLYSPAAGPQAIQLSYIARQIGWNADYNVVLNEDETRIDLTGLVTIKNESGKTYEQADVKLIAGIGRTDQPATFLQGIEYLRAVEEIKPTGQRGDETAEVFGDYRLYRLDRPTTVLDNQVKQITLITAQNVPVRKTYLYDGGRVRFVPGRVYEEPGFGREENTKVNVLLAIRNTADDNLGVALPGGKVRVFKRDVDQSLEFVGEDVIPGTAVDERILVYVGDAFDVTGSRTQTDFQRPAATVIEEAFEIVLKNHKQEPIEVTVIEKLYRWSDWEMLESSHDYTKLDSRTIKFQVPVEADGKATVTYRIRYTW
;
A
#
# COMPACT_ATOMS: atom_id res chain seq x y z
N MET A 1 -75.94 11.48 -2.47
CA MET A 1 -75.19 10.47 -1.69
C MET A 1 -74.15 9.85 -2.59
N ILE A 2 -72.91 10.35 -2.56
CA ILE A 2 -71.79 9.84 -3.35
C ILE A 2 -70.85 9.16 -2.33
N ARG A 3 -70.74 7.83 -2.42
CA ARG A 3 -69.80 7.03 -1.61
C ARG A 3 -68.42 7.17 -2.24
N VAL A 4 -67.51 7.81 -1.52
CA VAL A 4 -66.07 7.79 -1.83
C VAL A 4 -65.48 6.57 -1.15
N THR A 5 -65.13 5.55 -1.94
CA THR A 5 -64.32 4.41 -1.51
C THR A 5 -62.85 4.82 -1.47
N THR A 6 -62.31 4.94 -0.27
CA THR A 6 -60.88 5.19 -0.03
C THR A 6 -60.11 3.87 -0.19
N SER A 7 -59.44 3.70 -1.33
CA SER A 7 -58.47 2.61 -1.52
C SER A 7 -57.19 2.93 -0.74
N LEU A 8 -56.90 2.09 0.26
CA LEU A 8 -55.67 2.13 1.04
C LEU A 8 -54.54 1.48 0.22
N LEU A 9 -53.64 2.28 -0.33
CA LEU A 9 -52.40 1.81 -0.96
C LEU A 9 -51.41 1.41 0.14
N LEU A 10 -51.20 0.10 0.30
CA LEU A 10 -50.07 -0.45 1.05
C LEU A 10 -48.78 -0.15 0.28
N LEU A 11 -48.02 0.85 0.71
CA LEU A 11 -46.61 0.97 0.37
C LEU A 11 -45.84 -0.11 1.16
N SER A 12 -45.59 -1.25 0.52
CA SER A 12 -44.56 -2.18 0.94
C SER A 12 -43.19 -1.52 0.72
N SER A 13 -42.57 -1.04 1.79
CA SER A 13 -41.16 -0.67 1.80
C SER A 13 -40.33 -1.92 1.50
N LEU A 14 -39.75 -2.01 0.30
CA LEU A 14 -38.65 -2.95 0.05
C LEU A 14 -37.48 -2.52 0.94
N ALA A 15 -37.33 -3.17 2.09
CA ALA A 15 -36.07 -3.13 2.82
C ALA A 15 -35.01 -3.79 1.92
N LEU A 16 -34.10 -2.98 1.37
CA LEU A 16 -32.91 -3.49 0.69
C LEU A 16 -32.16 -4.40 1.69
N ALA A 17 -32.08 -5.69 1.37
CA ALA A 17 -31.33 -6.65 2.17
C ALA A 17 -29.88 -6.16 2.26
N GLN A 18 -29.39 -5.93 3.48
CA GLN A 18 -27.99 -5.53 3.65
C GLN A 18 -27.07 -6.68 3.26
N PRO A 19 -25.91 -6.41 2.63
CA PRO A 19 -25.01 -7.46 2.20
C PRO A 19 -24.54 -8.28 3.41
N GLN A 20 -24.40 -9.59 3.19
CA GLN A 20 -23.96 -10.53 4.21
C GLN A 20 -22.58 -10.17 4.74
N ASN A 21 -21.67 -9.74 3.84
CA ASN A 21 -20.30 -9.37 4.16
C ASN A 21 -20.06 -7.88 3.90
N SER A 22 -19.34 -7.24 4.82
CA SER A 22 -18.73 -5.93 4.61
C SER A 22 -17.24 -6.02 4.96
N LEU A 23 -16.40 -5.51 4.08
CA LEU A 23 -14.94 -5.54 4.20
C LEU A 23 -14.42 -4.11 4.32
N SER A 24 -13.61 -3.85 5.33
CA SER A 24 -12.73 -2.67 5.37
C SER A 24 -11.30 -3.17 5.21
N ILE A 25 -10.73 -3.01 4.01
CA ILE A 25 -9.41 -3.52 3.63
C ILE A 25 -8.37 -2.42 3.83
N TYR A 26 -7.23 -2.76 4.43
CA TYR A 26 -6.14 -1.84 4.76
C TYR A 26 -4.91 -2.14 3.88
N GLN A 27 -4.01 -1.17 3.77
CA GLN A 27 -2.79 -1.31 2.95
C GLN A 27 -1.77 -2.28 3.57
N ASP A 28 -1.84 -2.52 4.89
CA ASP A 28 -0.96 -3.42 5.66
C ASP A 28 -1.40 -4.90 5.63
N ASP A 29 -1.96 -5.34 4.49
CA ASP A 29 -2.32 -6.74 4.23
C ASP A 29 -3.28 -7.36 5.26
N PHE A 30 -4.26 -6.58 5.71
CA PHE A 30 -5.36 -7.07 6.53
C PHE A 30 -6.70 -6.39 6.22
N ALA A 31 -7.79 -7.05 6.61
CA ALA A 31 -9.14 -6.49 6.54
C ALA A 31 -9.90 -6.71 7.85
N LEU A 32 -10.70 -5.70 8.22
CA LEU A 32 -11.80 -5.88 9.17
C LEU A 32 -13.00 -6.40 8.40
N VAL A 33 -13.43 -7.61 8.73
CA VAL A 33 -14.62 -8.24 8.16
C VAL A 33 -15.79 -8.07 9.12
N LYS A 34 -16.97 -7.74 8.57
CA LYS A 34 -18.25 -7.85 9.25
C LYS A 34 -19.11 -8.85 8.49
N ASP A 35 -19.54 -9.90 9.17
CA ASP A 35 -20.28 -11.03 8.61
C ASP A 35 -21.59 -11.18 9.37
N ARG A 36 -22.72 -11.03 8.66
CA ARG A 36 -24.05 -11.14 9.24
C ARG A 36 -24.65 -12.49 8.95
N ARG A 37 -25.16 -13.15 9.98
CA ARG A 37 -25.74 -14.49 9.88
C ARG A 37 -27.01 -14.57 10.72
N THR A 38 -27.90 -15.46 10.33
CA THR A 38 -28.99 -15.92 11.18
C THR A 38 -28.62 -17.31 11.68
N VAL A 39 -28.70 -17.52 13.00
CA VAL A 39 -28.38 -18.80 13.65
C VAL A 39 -29.56 -19.25 14.49
N GLU A 40 -29.79 -20.56 14.56
CA GLU A 40 -30.81 -21.13 15.44
C GLU A 40 -30.19 -21.35 16.83
N LEU A 41 -30.80 -20.77 17.87
CA LEU A 41 -30.38 -20.93 19.26
C LEU A 41 -31.51 -21.55 20.08
N THR A 42 -31.15 -22.24 21.16
CA THR A 42 -32.09 -22.66 22.20
C THR A 42 -32.15 -21.60 23.30
N GLU A 43 -33.20 -21.64 24.11
CA GLU A 43 -33.18 -20.92 25.38
C GLU A 43 -32.06 -21.48 26.26
N GLY A 44 -31.30 -20.59 26.92
CA GLY A 44 -30.11 -20.98 27.68
C GLY A 44 -28.84 -20.95 26.83
N VAL A 45 -27.90 -21.86 27.12
CA VAL A 45 -26.61 -21.93 26.43
C VAL A 45 -26.68 -22.91 25.26
N SER A 46 -26.29 -22.46 24.07
CA SER A 46 -26.17 -23.27 22.86
C SER A 46 -24.72 -23.30 22.37
N GLU A 47 -24.26 -24.46 21.89
CA GLU A 47 -23.01 -24.54 21.13
C GLU A 47 -23.25 -24.14 19.67
N LEU A 48 -22.44 -23.21 19.16
CA LEU A 48 -22.41 -22.83 17.75
C LEU A 48 -21.02 -23.08 17.17
N ARG A 49 -20.95 -23.88 16.09
CA ARG A 49 -19.72 -24.16 15.35
C ARG A 49 -19.76 -23.46 13.98
N LEU A 50 -18.80 -22.59 13.71
CA LEU A 50 -18.65 -21.88 12.44
C LEU A 50 -17.37 -22.31 11.71
N THR A 51 -17.49 -22.80 10.49
CA THR A 51 -16.39 -23.36 9.68
C THR A 51 -16.05 -22.56 8.42
N ASP A 52 -16.92 -21.64 8.01
CA ASP A 52 -16.71 -20.72 6.89
C ASP A 52 -16.01 -19.45 7.38
N LEU A 53 -14.72 -19.58 7.72
CA LEU A 53 -13.86 -18.53 8.25
C LEU A 53 -12.54 -18.49 7.45
N PRO A 54 -11.90 -17.32 7.30
CA PRO A 54 -10.59 -17.27 6.66
C PRO A 54 -9.56 -18.05 7.48
N ALA A 55 -8.63 -18.69 6.77
CA ALA A 55 -7.48 -19.39 7.36
C ALA A 55 -6.57 -18.45 8.15
N THR A 56 -6.61 -17.16 7.82
CA THR A 56 -5.78 -16.09 8.38
C THR A 56 -6.51 -15.24 9.42
N LEU A 57 -7.66 -15.70 9.90
CA LEU A 57 -8.41 -15.05 10.98
C LEU A 57 -7.53 -14.88 12.22
N GLU A 58 -7.57 -13.70 12.85
CA GLU A 58 -6.95 -13.48 14.16
C GLU A 58 -7.95 -13.76 15.29
N PRO A 59 -7.83 -14.86 16.05
CA PRO A 59 -8.87 -15.24 17.02
C PRO A 59 -9.14 -14.22 18.12
N PRO A 60 -8.14 -13.50 18.67
CA PRO A 60 -8.38 -12.45 19.66
C PRO A 60 -9.18 -11.26 19.13
N SER A 61 -9.26 -11.06 17.80
CA SER A 61 -10.00 -9.96 17.19
C SER A 61 -11.51 -10.24 17.06
N VAL A 62 -11.91 -11.49 17.26
CA VAL A 62 -13.27 -11.93 17.01
C VAL A 62 -14.24 -11.34 18.03
N ARG A 63 -15.29 -10.72 17.51
CA ARG A 63 -16.42 -10.23 18.30
C ARG A 63 -17.72 -10.68 17.64
N VAL A 64 -18.66 -11.17 18.44
CA VAL A 64 -20.02 -11.46 18.00
C VAL A 64 -21.01 -10.66 18.84
N VAL A 65 -22.00 -10.09 18.17
CA VAL A 65 -23.10 -9.38 18.81
C VAL A 65 -24.42 -9.84 18.19
N ALA A 66 -25.49 -9.80 18.96
CA ALA A 66 -26.84 -9.94 18.46
C ALA A 66 -27.52 -8.56 18.56
N PRO A 67 -27.57 -7.76 17.47
CA PRO A 67 -28.00 -6.36 17.53
C PRO A 67 -29.40 -6.17 18.14
N ASP A 68 -30.30 -7.12 17.91
CA ASP A 68 -31.69 -7.08 18.35
C ASP A 68 -31.94 -7.84 19.66
N ASN A 69 -30.88 -8.36 20.31
CA ASN A 69 -30.98 -9.13 21.56
C ASN A 69 -29.91 -8.67 22.56
N PRO A 70 -30.24 -7.72 23.46
CA PRO A 70 -29.28 -7.17 24.42
C PRO A 70 -28.88 -8.18 25.52
N GLU A 71 -29.65 -9.25 25.71
CA GLU A 71 -29.37 -10.29 26.71
C GLU A 71 -28.48 -11.43 26.15
N PHE A 72 -28.20 -11.40 24.85
CA PHE A 72 -27.24 -12.31 24.21
C PHE A 72 -25.85 -12.18 24.81
N LYS A 73 -25.24 -13.31 25.20
CA LYS A 73 -23.89 -13.34 25.79
C LYS A 73 -23.04 -14.42 25.17
N VAL A 74 -21.77 -14.10 24.94
CA VAL A 74 -20.74 -15.10 24.66
C VAL A 74 -20.26 -15.64 26.01
N VAL A 75 -20.53 -16.91 26.27
CA VAL A 75 -20.07 -17.60 27.48
C VAL A 75 -18.65 -18.08 27.29
N GLU A 76 -18.35 -18.67 26.13
CA GLU A 76 -17.04 -19.23 25.80
C GLU A 76 -16.76 -19.09 24.30
N GLN A 77 -15.49 -18.91 23.94
CA GLN A 77 -15.00 -18.85 22.57
C GLN A 77 -13.73 -19.67 22.43
N ASN A 78 -13.78 -20.67 21.55
CA ASN A 78 -12.66 -21.51 21.20
C ASN A 78 -12.38 -21.42 19.70
N PHE A 79 -11.12 -21.28 19.32
CA PHE A 79 -10.70 -21.37 17.93
C PHE A 79 -9.85 -22.62 17.71
N GLU A 80 -10.36 -23.52 16.88
CA GLU A 80 -9.72 -24.79 16.56
C GLU A 80 -8.85 -24.60 15.30
N PHE A 81 -7.55 -24.44 15.51
CA PHE A 81 -6.52 -24.15 14.49
C PHE A 81 -6.13 -25.35 13.60
N ASP A 82 -6.80 -26.48 13.71
CA ASP A 82 -6.25 -27.77 13.24
C ASP A 82 -6.35 -27.91 11.72
N LEU A 83 -5.48 -27.21 10.99
CA LEU A 83 -5.38 -27.27 9.53
C LEU A 83 -4.65 -28.56 9.15
N VAL A 84 -5.35 -29.45 8.46
CA VAL A 84 -4.83 -30.78 8.10
C VAL A 84 -3.83 -30.67 6.95
N GLY A 85 -2.55 -30.55 7.28
CA GLY A 85 -1.47 -31.01 6.41
C GLY A 85 -1.26 -32.52 6.55
N ALA A 86 -0.71 -33.19 5.54
CA ALA A 86 -0.43 -34.64 5.58
C ALA A 86 0.39 -35.04 6.83
N ALA A 87 1.33 -34.19 7.27
CA ALA A 87 2.10 -34.41 8.50
C ALA A 87 1.23 -34.37 9.77
N ARG A 88 0.32 -33.41 9.90
CA ARG A 88 -0.61 -33.30 11.05
C ARG A 88 -1.60 -34.45 11.09
N LEU A 89 -2.09 -34.87 9.91
CA LEU A 89 -2.92 -36.07 9.80
C LEU A 89 -2.16 -37.28 10.35
N MET A 90 -0.93 -37.51 9.89
CA MET A 90 -0.09 -38.61 10.37
C MET A 90 0.19 -38.54 11.87
N GLN A 91 0.40 -37.34 12.44
CA GLN A 91 0.54 -37.15 13.89
C GLN A 91 -0.71 -37.60 14.67
N LYS A 92 -1.92 -37.31 14.17
CA LYS A 92 -3.17 -37.78 14.81
C LYS A 92 -3.35 -39.30 14.77
N TYR A 93 -2.67 -39.99 13.85
CA TYR A 93 -2.68 -41.45 13.79
C TYR A 93 -1.57 -42.10 14.60
N VAL A 94 -0.75 -41.34 15.32
CA VAL A 94 0.15 -41.94 16.33
C VAL A 94 -0.71 -42.70 17.34
N GLY A 95 -0.31 -43.95 17.61
CA GLY A 95 -1.06 -44.91 18.41
C GLY A 95 -2.07 -45.77 17.64
N HIS A 96 -2.30 -45.50 16.34
CA HIS A 96 -3.27 -46.23 15.52
C HIS A 96 -2.58 -47.12 14.48
N GLU A 97 -3.29 -48.14 13.97
CA GLU A 97 -2.81 -48.94 12.85
C GLU A 97 -2.84 -48.15 11.54
N VAL A 98 -1.77 -48.29 10.77
CA VAL A 98 -1.61 -47.70 9.44
C VAL A 98 -1.00 -48.72 8.49
N ARG A 99 -1.24 -48.53 7.19
CA ARG A 99 -0.62 -49.37 6.13
C ARG A 99 0.23 -48.50 5.23
N VAL A 100 1.53 -48.79 5.18
CA VAL A 100 2.50 -48.02 4.41
C VAL A 100 2.92 -48.82 3.19
N ILE A 101 2.84 -48.21 2.02
CA ILE A 101 3.36 -48.77 0.77
C ILE A 101 4.66 -48.02 0.44
N THR A 102 5.78 -48.73 0.37
CA THR A 102 7.08 -48.14 0.03
C THR A 102 7.20 -47.91 -1.48
N ASN A 103 8.19 -47.11 -1.91
CA ASN A 103 8.48 -46.93 -3.34
C ASN A 103 8.91 -48.22 -4.05
N GLN A 104 9.26 -49.26 -3.30
CA GLN A 104 9.58 -50.59 -3.80
C GLN A 104 8.35 -51.50 -3.88
N GLY A 105 7.16 -50.99 -3.55
CA GLY A 105 5.91 -51.75 -3.53
C GLY A 105 5.73 -52.65 -2.30
N GLU A 106 6.63 -52.58 -1.31
CA GLU A 106 6.48 -53.32 -0.05
C GLU A 106 5.33 -52.73 0.77
N MET A 107 4.39 -53.57 1.20
CA MET A 107 3.33 -53.19 2.12
C MET A 107 3.75 -53.52 3.55
N ILE A 108 3.71 -52.52 4.42
CA ILE A 108 4.05 -52.62 5.84
C ILE A 108 2.82 -52.23 6.64
N GLU A 109 2.31 -53.17 7.42
CA GLU A 109 1.22 -52.93 8.38
C GLU A 109 1.79 -52.84 9.80
N GLY A 110 1.29 -51.90 10.60
CA GLY A 110 1.68 -51.76 11.99
C GLY A 110 1.14 -50.50 12.66
N THR A 111 1.39 -50.37 13.96
CA THR A 111 1.00 -49.20 14.75
C THR A 111 1.99 -48.06 14.52
N LEU A 112 1.50 -46.88 14.14
CA LEU A 112 2.32 -45.68 14.01
C LEU A 112 2.72 -45.16 15.39
N LEU A 113 4.01 -45.06 15.68
CA LEU A 113 4.53 -44.57 16.96
C LEU A 113 5.03 -43.12 16.87
N VAL A 114 5.54 -42.71 15.71
CA VAL A 114 6.11 -41.38 15.47
C VAL A 114 5.81 -40.97 14.03
N ALA A 115 5.47 -39.70 13.82
CA ALA A 115 5.31 -39.07 12.50
C ALA A 115 5.77 -37.61 12.54
N GLU A 116 7.08 -37.40 12.50
CA GLU A 116 7.70 -36.07 12.63
C GLU A 116 8.96 -35.99 11.79
N ASN A 117 9.35 -34.77 11.37
CA ASN A 117 10.62 -34.50 10.68
C ASN A 117 10.92 -35.44 9.50
N ASP A 118 9.93 -35.64 8.61
CA ASP A 118 10.00 -36.56 7.46
C ASP A 118 10.27 -38.03 7.80
N ARG A 119 9.99 -38.47 9.03
CA ARG A 119 10.18 -39.85 9.47
C ARG A 119 8.91 -40.41 10.08
N ILE A 120 8.68 -41.69 9.82
CA ILE A 120 7.65 -42.48 10.47
C ILE A 120 8.25 -43.71 11.15
N VAL A 121 7.79 -44.01 12.34
CA VAL A 121 8.18 -45.20 13.10
C VAL A 121 6.96 -46.10 13.25
N LEU A 122 7.06 -47.33 12.75
CA LEU A 122 5.99 -48.33 12.81
C LEU A 122 6.39 -49.47 13.72
N LYS A 123 5.51 -49.86 14.64
CA LYS A 123 5.60 -51.16 15.33
C LYS A 123 4.85 -52.19 14.50
N SER A 124 5.59 -53.05 13.82
CA SER A 124 5.06 -54.17 13.04
C SER A 124 5.35 -55.50 13.74
N ASN A 125 4.78 -56.60 13.24
CA ASN A 125 4.98 -57.95 13.78
C ASN A 125 6.46 -58.38 13.79
N GLY A 126 7.28 -57.84 12.89
CA GLY A 126 8.72 -58.07 12.80
C GLY A 126 9.59 -57.12 13.63
N GLY A 127 9.00 -56.26 14.48
CA GLY A 127 9.70 -55.26 15.28
C GLY A 127 9.46 -53.81 14.84
N LEU A 128 10.33 -52.90 15.27
CA LEU A 128 10.24 -51.49 14.91
C LEU A 128 10.83 -51.25 13.52
N LYS A 129 10.08 -50.60 12.63
CA LYS A 129 10.56 -50.12 11.33
C LYS A 129 10.59 -48.59 11.34
N ILE A 130 11.73 -48.02 10.95
CA ILE A 130 11.90 -46.57 10.78
C ILE A 130 11.98 -46.29 9.30
N LEU A 131 11.05 -45.48 8.77
CA LEU A 131 10.98 -45.12 7.37
C LEU A 131 11.12 -43.60 7.22
N THR A 132 11.70 -43.16 6.11
CA THR A 132 11.71 -41.74 5.72
C THR A 132 10.55 -41.52 4.75
N LEU A 133 9.83 -40.39 4.82
CA LEU A 133 8.72 -40.10 3.91
C LEU A 133 9.12 -40.18 2.42
N LYS A 134 10.39 -39.89 2.10
CA LYS A 134 10.96 -40.04 0.75
C LYS A 134 10.93 -41.48 0.21
N THR A 135 10.93 -42.50 1.07
CA THR A 135 10.88 -43.92 0.68
C THR A 135 9.46 -44.48 0.69
N VAL A 136 8.47 -43.66 1.06
CA VAL A 136 7.06 -44.02 1.18
C VAL A 136 6.31 -43.53 -0.05
N GLN A 137 5.64 -44.44 -0.74
CA GLN A 137 4.80 -44.12 -1.90
C GLN A 137 3.42 -43.65 -1.45
N SER A 138 2.82 -44.33 -0.48
CA SER A 138 1.53 -43.93 0.10
C SER A 138 1.37 -44.47 1.52
N VAL A 139 0.54 -43.77 2.31
CA VAL A 139 0.05 -44.26 3.60
C VAL A 139 -1.47 -44.38 3.50
N ARG A 140 -1.98 -45.57 3.81
CA ARG A 140 -3.41 -45.84 3.92
C ARG A 140 -3.83 -45.81 5.38
N LEU A 141 -4.89 -45.07 5.62
CA LEU A 141 -5.49 -44.84 6.92
C LEU A 141 -6.94 -45.31 6.84
N ASP A 142 -7.35 -46.22 7.72
CA ASP A 142 -8.63 -46.95 7.56
C ASP A 142 -9.84 -46.17 8.08
N LYS A 143 -9.66 -45.19 8.99
CA LYS A 143 -10.74 -44.37 9.56
C LYS A 143 -10.28 -42.95 9.82
N LEU A 144 -11.01 -41.96 9.30
CA LEU A 144 -10.78 -40.55 9.64
C LEU A 144 -10.87 -40.34 11.17
N PRO A 145 -9.95 -39.61 11.82
CA PRO A 145 -10.03 -39.34 13.25
C PRO A 145 -11.32 -38.56 13.57
N GLU A 146 -12.04 -38.95 14.62
CA GLU A 146 -13.36 -38.37 14.97
C GLU A 146 -13.29 -36.85 15.24
N ASN A 147 -12.14 -36.34 15.69
CA ASN A 147 -11.89 -34.92 15.96
C ASN A 147 -11.02 -34.24 14.89
N LEU A 148 -11.14 -34.67 13.63
CA LEU A 148 -10.42 -34.02 12.53
C LEU A 148 -11.17 -32.77 12.06
N VAL A 149 -10.76 -31.63 12.59
CA VAL A 149 -11.08 -30.33 12.00
C VAL A 149 -10.23 -30.20 10.73
N ILE A 150 -10.81 -29.89 9.58
CA ILE A 150 -10.12 -29.73 8.28
C ILE A 150 -10.11 -28.28 7.79
N LYS A 151 -10.83 -27.40 8.49
CA LYS A 151 -11.00 -25.98 8.20
C LYS A 151 -10.99 -25.22 9.52
N PRO A 152 -10.49 -23.97 9.56
CA PRO A 152 -10.56 -23.15 10.75
C PRO A 152 -11.98 -23.12 11.30
N THR A 153 -12.14 -23.52 12.57
CA THR A 153 -13.46 -23.63 13.18
C THR A 153 -13.51 -22.81 14.45
N LEU A 154 -14.50 -21.93 14.55
CA LEU A 154 -14.80 -21.20 15.76
C LEU A 154 -15.97 -21.89 16.46
N VAL A 155 -15.77 -22.24 17.73
CA VAL A 155 -16.76 -22.89 18.59
C VAL A 155 -17.12 -21.92 19.70
N TRP A 156 -18.39 -21.56 19.76
CA TRP A 156 -18.93 -20.68 20.79
C TRP A 156 -19.92 -21.41 21.68
N GLN A 157 -19.92 -21.05 22.96
CA GLN A 157 -21.06 -21.25 23.84
C GLN A 157 -21.79 -19.90 23.95
N LEU A 158 -23.01 -19.83 23.41
CA LEU A 158 -23.81 -18.62 23.31
C LEU A 158 -25.03 -18.73 24.20
N TYR A 159 -25.26 -17.75 25.06
CA TYR A 159 -26.48 -17.67 25.86
C TYR A 159 -27.53 -16.81 25.14
N SER A 160 -28.76 -17.32 25.07
CA SER A 160 -29.95 -16.60 24.60
C SER A 160 -31.12 -16.76 25.59
N PRO A 161 -31.92 -15.70 25.86
CA PRO A 161 -33.10 -15.79 26.72
C PRO A 161 -34.30 -16.49 26.06
N ALA A 162 -34.25 -16.76 24.75
CA ALA A 162 -35.33 -17.40 24.01
C ALA A 162 -34.76 -18.29 22.89
N ALA A 163 -35.53 -19.33 22.54
CA ALA A 163 -35.23 -20.20 21.42
C ALA A 163 -35.71 -19.61 20.08
N GLY A 164 -34.99 -19.93 19.00
CA GLY A 164 -35.37 -19.60 17.63
C GLY A 164 -34.26 -18.91 16.82
N PRO A 165 -34.61 -18.37 15.64
CA PRO A 165 -33.66 -17.69 14.77
C PRO A 165 -33.19 -16.38 15.39
N GLN A 166 -31.89 -16.25 15.57
CA GLN A 166 -31.22 -15.08 16.10
C GLN A 166 -30.32 -14.47 15.02
N ALA A 167 -30.56 -13.21 14.67
CA ALA A 167 -29.61 -12.44 13.85
C ALA A 167 -28.38 -12.11 14.69
N ILE A 168 -27.21 -12.43 14.15
CA ILE A 168 -25.90 -12.13 14.74
C ILE A 168 -25.02 -11.40 13.73
N GLN A 169 -24.15 -10.53 14.25
CA GLN A 169 -23.08 -9.90 13.50
C GLN A 169 -21.75 -10.30 14.11
N LEU A 170 -20.97 -11.00 13.30
CA LEU A 170 -19.59 -11.36 13.57
C LEU A 170 -18.67 -10.27 13.01
N SER A 171 -17.62 -9.91 13.75
CA SER A 171 -16.57 -8.99 13.30
C SER A 171 -15.21 -9.54 13.68
N TYR A 172 -14.25 -9.54 12.76
CA TYR A 172 -12.91 -10.07 12.97
C TYR A 172 -11.90 -9.45 12.00
N ILE A 173 -10.62 -9.55 12.35
CA ILE A 173 -9.49 -9.26 11.48
C ILE A 173 -9.10 -10.54 10.73
N ALA A 174 -8.94 -10.41 9.42
CA ALA A 174 -8.32 -11.42 8.55
C ALA A 174 -7.02 -10.85 7.96
N ARG A 175 -5.93 -11.62 7.98
CA ARG A 175 -4.66 -11.27 7.33
C ARG A 175 -4.61 -11.76 5.89
N GLN A 176 -3.56 -11.38 5.15
CA GLN A 176 -3.37 -11.77 3.75
C GLN A 176 -4.51 -11.32 2.85
N ILE A 177 -5.09 -10.17 3.19
CA ILE A 177 -6.06 -9.48 2.36
C ILE A 177 -5.74 -7.99 2.43
N GLY A 178 -5.16 -7.48 1.35
CA GLY A 178 -4.63 -6.12 1.28
C GLY A 178 -5.04 -5.42 0.00
N TRP A 179 -4.77 -4.13 -0.06
CA TRP A 179 -4.93 -3.35 -1.28
C TRP A 179 -3.82 -2.33 -1.48
N ASN A 180 -3.56 -1.99 -2.73
CA ASN A 180 -2.69 -0.89 -3.12
C ASN A 180 -3.32 -0.07 -4.25
N ALA A 181 -2.88 1.18 -4.40
CA ALA A 181 -3.23 2.01 -5.55
C ALA A 181 -2.15 1.90 -6.65
N ASP A 182 -2.62 1.81 -7.89
CA ASP A 182 -1.81 1.88 -9.11
C ASP A 182 -2.41 2.96 -10.02
N TYR A 183 -1.59 3.87 -10.52
CA TYR A 183 -2.01 4.94 -11.43
C TYR A 183 -1.38 4.72 -12.80
N ASN A 184 -2.19 4.81 -13.85
CA ASN A 184 -1.72 4.93 -15.22
C ASN A 184 -1.95 6.38 -15.67
N VAL A 185 -0.87 7.04 -16.08
CA VAL A 185 -0.86 8.42 -16.56
C VAL A 185 -0.47 8.38 -18.02
N VAL A 186 -1.31 8.94 -18.89
CA VAL A 186 -1.03 9.07 -20.32
C VAL A 186 -0.80 10.54 -20.63
N LEU A 187 0.44 10.88 -20.99
CA LEU A 187 0.85 12.20 -21.42
C LEU A 187 0.47 12.42 -22.89
N ASN A 188 -0.09 13.59 -23.20
CA ASN A 188 -0.38 13.97 -24.58
C ASN A 188 0.91 14.33 -25.35
N GLU A 189 0.80 14.48 -26.68
CA GLU A 189 1.95 14.68 -27.57
C GLU A 189 2.79 15.92 -27.22
N ASP A 190 2.14 17.03 -26.85
CA ASP A 190 2.79 18.29 -26.48
C ASP A 190 3.28 18.35 -25.01
N GLU A 191 3.05 17.29 -24.25
CA GLU A 191 3.48 17.14 -22.85
C GLU A 191 2.89 18.19 -21.87
N THR A 192 1.73 18.76 -22.18
CA THR A 192 1.05 19.77 -21.34
C THR A 192 -0.20 19.27 -20.63
N ARG A 193 -0.71 18.08 -20.99
CA ARG A 193 -1.90 17.47 -20.40
C ARG A 193 -1.71 15.98 -20.15
N ILE A 194 -2.40 15.47 -19.13
CA ILE A 194 -2.48 14.03 -18.87
C ILE A 194 -3.92 13.54 -18.77
N ASP A 195 -4.11 12.28 -19.15
CA ASP A 195 -5.23 11.46 -18.69
C ASP A 195 -4.73 10.55 -17.56
N LEU A 196 -5.42 10.55 -16.43
CA LEU A 196 -5.09 9.78 -15.24
C LEU A 196 -6.17 8.74 -14.98
N THR A 197 -5.76 7.48 -14.80
CA THR A 197 -6.61 6.40 -14.30
C THR A 197 -5.98 5.80 -13.04
N GLY A 198 -6.65 5.95 -11.90
CA GLY A 198 -6.28 5.30 -10.65
C GLY A 198 -7.07 4.01 -10.46
N LEU A 199 -6.34 2.93 -10.28
CA LEU A 199 -6.82 1.58 -10.03
C LEU A 199 -6.51 1.20 -8.59
N VAL A 200 -7.43 0.44 -7.99
CA VAL A 200 -7.20 -0.28 -6.75
C VAL A 200 -6.95 -1.73 -7.12
N THR A 201 -5.86 -2.27 -6.62
CA THR A 201 -5.53 -3.69 -6.69
C THR A 201 -5.79 -4.31 -5.33
N ILE A 202 -6.82 -5.15 -5.20
CA ILE A 202 -7.14 -5.92 -3.99
C ILE A 202 -6.56 -7.33 -4.17
N LYS A 203 -5.74 -7.77 -3.24
CA LYS A 203 -5.20 -9.14 -3.19
C LYS A 203 -5.84 -9.85 -2.00
N ASN A 204 -6.43 -11.03 -2.23
CA ASN A 204 -7.00 -11.86 -1.18
C ASN A 204 -6.41 -13.26 -1.25
N GLU A 205 -5.69 -13.62 -0.20
CA GLU A 205 -5.11 -14.93 0.09
C GLU A 205 -5.51 -15.36 1.51
N SER A 206 -6.61 -14.83 2.04
CA SER A 206 -7.06 -15.09 3.41
C SER A 206 -7.59 -16.52 3.63
N GLY A 207 -7.77 -17.30 2.56
CA GLY A 207 -8.38 -18.63 2.60
C GLY A 207 -9.91 -18.61 2.54
N LYS A 208 -10.52 -17.44 2.28
CA LYS A 208 -11.98 -17.26 2.18
C LYS A 208 -12.36 -16.33 1.04
N THR A 209 -13.39 -16.73 0.29
CA THR A 209 -14.10 -15.86 -0.66
C THR A 209 -15.18 -15.06 0.07
N TYR A 210 -15.27 -13.77 -0.21
CA TYR A 210 -16.33 -12.88 0.29
C TYR A 210 -17.26 -12.51 -0.86
N GLU A 211 -18.39 -13.21 -0.96
CA GLU A 211 -19.39 -12.99 -1.99
C GLU A 211 -20.16 -11.67 -1.78
N GLN A 212 -20.36 -10.91 -2.87
CA GLN A 212 -21.17 -9.68 -2.89
C GLN A 212 -20.91 -8.75 -1.69
N ALA A 213 -19.64 -8.57 -1.34
CA ALA A 213 -19.24 -7.79 -0.18
C ALA A 213 -19.35 -6.29 -0.45
N ASP A 214 -19.81 -5.54 0.54
CA ASP A 214 -19.65 -4.08 0.58
C ASP A 214 -18.20 -3.76 0.97
N VAL A 215 -17.42 -3.22 0.04
CA VAL A 215 -15.98 -3.02 0.21
C VAL A 215 -15.66 -1.56 0.44
N LYS A 216 -14.88 -1.33 1.48
CA LYS A 216 -14.26 -0.07 1.86
C LYS A 216 -12.74 -0.26 1.88
N LEU A 217 -12.03 0.71 1.35
CA LEU A 217 -10.57 0.73 1.29
C LEU A 217 -10.11 1.84 2.22
N ILE A 218 -9.28 1.49 3.19
CA ILE A 218 -8.79 2.42 4.20
C ILE A 218 -7.34 2.75 3.89
N ALA A 219 -7.07 4.02 3.62
CA ALA A 219 -5.72 4.57 3.43
C ALA A 219 -5.29 5.37 4.67
N GLY A 220 -4.00 5.27 5.02
CA GLY A 220 -3.38 6.01 6.12
C GLY A 220 -2.83 5.14 7.26
N ILE A 221 -3.03 3.81 7.22
CA ILE A 221 -2.22 2.86 7.99
C ILE A 221 -1.26 2.21 6.99
N GLY A 222 0.03 2.48 7.14
CA GLY A 222 1.07 1.82 6.36
C GLY A 222 2.22 2.75 6.04
N ARG A 223 3.39 2.42 6.61
CA ARG A 223 4.67 3.00 6.22
C ARG A 223 4.86 2.73 4.73
N THR A 224 5.13 3.77 3.97
CA THR A 224 5.78 3.57 2.67
C THR A 224 7.18 3.04 2.99
N ASP A 225 7.32 1.72 3.15
CA ASP A 225 8.61 1.03 3.34
C ASP A 225 9.42 1.04 2.04
N GLN A 226 9.48 2.19 1.36
CA GLN A 226 10.57 2.47 0.46
C GLN A 226 11.65 3.16 1.27
N PRO A 227 12.87 2.59 1.35
CA PRO A 227 14.00 3.38 1.79
C PRO A 227 14.07 4.58 0.83
N ALA A 228 13.89 5.78 1.38
CA ALA A 228 14.08 7.06 0.72
C ALA A 228 15.54 7.16 0.27
N THR A 229 15.85 6.45 -0.81
CA THR A 229 17.19 6.39 -1.37
C THR A 229 17.11 7.14 -2.69
N PHE A 230 17.61 8.38 -2.63
CA PHE A 230 18.16 9.17 -3.73
C PHE A 230 17.33 10.27 -4.40
N LEU A 231 16.19 10.72 -3.87
CA LEU A 231 15.45 11.87 -4.43
C LEU A 231 15.07 12.95 -3.39
N GLN A 232 16.00 13.30 -2.49
CA GLN A 232 15.78 14.33 -1.47
C GLN A 232 15.33 15.69 -2.06
N GLY A 233 15.87 16.09 -3.21
CA GLY A 233 15.46 17.32 -3.89
C GLY A 233 13.99 17.33 -4.31
N ILE A 234 13.41 16.18 -4.72
CA ILE A 234 11.99 16.08 -5.10
C ILE A 234 11.10 16.22 -3.87
N GLU A 235 11.42 15.50 -2.79
CA GLU A 235 10.67 15.60 -1.54
C GLU A 235 10.72 17.02 -0.97
N TYR A 236 11.87 17.67 -1.10
CA TYR A 236 12.02 19.05 -0.68
C TYR A 236 11.17 20.01 -1.52
N LEU A 237 11.22 19.90 -2.86
CA LEU A 237 10.35 20.69 -3.75
C LEU A 237 8.86 20.46 -3.45
N ARG A 238 8.46 19.21 -3.17
CA ARG A 238 7.09 18.86 -2.79
C ARG A 238 6.65 19.60 -1.52
N ALA A 239 7.54 19.69 -0.52
CA ALA A 239 7.21 20.29 0.77
C ALA A 239 7.17 21.83 0.77
N VAL A 240 7.91 22.48 -0.12
CA VAL A 240 8.11 23.96 -0.09
C VAL A 240 7.37 24.71 -1.20
N GLU A 241 6.91 24.02 -2.25
CA GLU A 241 6.12 24.64 -3.31
C GLU A 241 4.62 24.44 -3.07
N GLU A 242 4.02 25.39 -2.35
CA GLU A 242 2.59 25.40 -2.05
C GLU A 242 1.74 25.69 -3.29
N ILE A 243 0.61 25.00 -3.39
CA ILE A 243 -0.50 25.39 -4.25
C ILE A 243 -1.48 26.19 -3.39
N LYS A 244 -2.02 27.29 -3.93
CA LYS A 244 -3.06 28.04 -3.24
C LYS A 244 -4.31 27.17 -3.14
N PRO A 245 -4.84 26.92 -1.92
CA PRO A 245 -6.07 26.16 -1.78
C PRO A 245 -7.22 26.84 -2.51
N THR A 246 -7.92 26.08 -3.33
CA THR A 246 -9.14 26.54 -4.01
C THR A 246 -10.35 26.35 -3.10
N GLY A 247 -10.27 25.41 -2.16
CA GLY A 247 -11.40 24.99 -1.32
C GLY A 247 -12.46 24.21 -2.08
N GLN A 248 -12.24 23.95 -3.37
CA GLN A 248 -13.13 23.18 -4.23
C GLN A 248 -12.67 21.73 -4.28
N ARG A 249 -13.64 20.82 -4.24
CA ARG A 249 -13.41 19.39 -4.38
C ARG A 249 -13.97 18.96 -5.73
N GLY A 250 -13.22 18.13 -6.45
CA GLY A 250 -13.73 17.42 -7.61
C GLY A 250 -14.73 16.34 -7.20
N ASP A 251 -14.92 15.35 -8.06
CA ASP A 251 -15.77 14.19 -7.78
C ASP A 251 -15.08 13.24 -6.77
N GLU A 252 -14.94 13.71 -5.52
CA GLU A 252 -14.25 13.00 -4.44
C GLU A 252 -15.15 11.92 -3.86
N THR A 253 -14.78 10.65 -4.08
CA THR A 253 -15.43 9.47 -3.46
C THR A 253 -14.88 9.14 -2.07
N ALA A 254 -13.87 9.90 -1.61
CA ALA A 254 -13.19 9.67 -0.35
C ALA A 254 -13.90 10.34 0.83
N GLU A 255 -14.32 9.55 1.81
CA GLU A 255 -14.82 10.03 3.09
C GLU A 255 -13.67 10.22 4.10
N VAL A 256 -13.77 11.23 4.96
CA VAL A 256 -12.86 11.42 6.10
C VAL A 256 -13.30 10.48 7.24
N PHE A 257 -12.39 9.64 7.73
CA PHE A 257 -12.63 8.72 8.84
C PHE A 257 -11.53 8.86 9.90
N GLY A 258 -11.74 9.75 10.88
CA GLY A 258 -10.68 10.14 11.81
C GLY A 258 -9.50 10.74 11.05
N ASP A 259 -8.29 10.21 11.28
CA ASP A 259 -7.07 10.59 10.55
C ASP A 259 -6.87 9.81 9.23
N TYR A 260 -7.85 9.00 8.82
CA TYR A 260 -7.79 8.13 7.64
C TYR A 260 -8.67 8.63 6.50
N ARG A 261 -8.38 8.13 5.29
CA ARG A 261 -9.25 8.28 4.12
C ARG A 261 -9.91 6.95 3.80
N LEU A 262 -11.22 7.00 3.63
CA LEU A 262 -12.06 5.84 3.32
C LEU A 262 -12.57 5.99 1.89
N TYR A 263 -12.27 5.01 1.05
CA TYR A 263 -12.80 4.93 -0.31
C TYR A 263 -13.81 3.79 -0.38
N ARG A 264 -15.06 4.12 -0.70
CA ARG A 264 -16.10 3.11 -0.87
C ARG A 264 -16.21 2.73 -2.33
N LEU A 265 -16.34 1.43 -2.61
CA LEU A 265 -16.68 1.00 -3.96
C LEU A 265 -18.18 1.19 -4.20
N ASP A 266 -18.55 1.73 -5.37
CA ASP A 266 -19.94 2.11 -5.70
C ASP A 266 -20.94 0.95 -5.69
N ARG A 267 -20.44 -0.29 -5.81
CA ARG A 267 -21.27 -1.50 -5.83
C ARG A 267 -20.64 -2.63 -5.02
N PRO A 268 -21.47 -3.50 -4.42
CA PRO A 268 -21.00 -4.75 -3.85
C PRO A 268 -20.21 -5.58 -4.88
N THR A 269 -19.17 -6.27 -4.42
CA THR A 269 -18.32 -7.09 -5.29
C THR A 269 -17.87 -8.36 -4.59
N THR A 270 -17.70 -9.45 -5.35
CA THR A 270 -17.16 -10.70 -4.82
C THR A 270 -15.64 -10.63 -4.79
N VAL A 271 -15.03 -10.72 -3.60
CA VAL A 271 -13.58 -10.83 -3.41
C VAL A 271 -13.22 -12.30 -3.26
N LEU A 272 -12.77 -12.94 -4.35
CA LEU A 272 -12.41 -14.36 -4.35
C LEU A 272 -11.14 -14.60 -3.54
N ASP A 273 -11.04 -15.78 -2.92
CA ASP A 273 -9.77 -16.28 -2.39
C ASP A 273 -8.77 -16.59 -3.52
N ASN A 274 -7.48 -16.46 -3.23
CA ASN A 274 -6.36 -16.61 -4.18
C ASN A 274 -6.54 -15.79 -5.46
N GLN A 275 -7.06 -14.56 -5.33
CA GLN A 275 -7.28 -13.66 -6.45
C GLN A 275 -6.64 -12.29 -6.23
N VAL A 276 -6.10 -11.74 -7.31
CA VAL A 276 -5.87 -10.30 -7.48
C VAL A 276 -7.04 -9.71 -8.27
N LYS A 277 -7.71 -8.72 -7.71
CA LYS A 277 -8.83 -8.01 -8.33
C LYS A 277 -8.46 -6.55 -8.54
N GLN A 278 -8.66 -6.04 -9.75
CA GLN A 278 -8.45 -4.63 -10.06
C GLN A 278 -9.78 -3.92 -10.31
N ILE A 279 -9.93 -2.73 -9.74
CA ILE A 279 -11.14 -1.90 -9.85
C ILE A 279 -10.71 -0.45 -10.07
N THR A 280 -11.33 0.22 -11.04
CA THR A 280 -11.12 1.66 -11.23
C THR A 280 -11.68 2.44 -10.05
N LEU A 281 -10.85 3.27 -9.44
CA LEU A 281 -11.21 4.14 -8.32
C LEU A 281 -11.42 5.57 -8.79
N ILE A 282 -10.56 6.06 -9.69
CA ILE A 282 -10.59 7.44 -10.17
C ILE A 282 -10.22 7.50 -11.64
N THR A 283 -10.91 8.38 -12.37
CA THR A 283 -10.53 8.81 -13.71
C THR A 283 -10.56 10.33 -13.79
N ALA A 284 -9.52 10.91 -14.39
CA ALA A 284 -9.45 12.32 -14.70
C ALA A 284 -8.87 12.48 -16.11
N GLN A 285 -9.41 13.42 -16.89
CA GLN A 285 -9.00 13.65 -18.28
C GLN A 285 -8.55 15.08 -18.45
N ASN A 286 -7.63 15.31 -19.39
CA ASN A 286 -7.14 16.64 -19.73
C ASN A 286 -6.66 17.45 -18.51
N VAL A 287 -5.98 16.79 -17.55
CA VAL A 287 -5.41 17.45 -16.37
C VAL A 287 -4.15 18.22 -16.79
N PRO A 288 -4.05 19.53 -16.54
CA PRO A 288 -2.83 20.30 -16.75
C PRO A 288 -1.63 19.71 -16.03
N VAL A 289 -0.54 19.53 -16.77
CA VAL A 289 0.75 19.11 -16.22
C VAL A 289 1.84 20.08 -16.67
N ARG A 290 2.83 20.30 -15.81
CA ARG A 290 4.05 21.01 -16.15
C ARG A 290 5.24 20.06 -16.06
N LYS A 291 5.93 19.83 -17.18
CA LYS A 291 7.23 19.17 -17.18
C LYS A 291 8.29 20.13 -16.62
N THR A 292 9.08 19.66 -15.66
CA THR A 292 10.13 20.45 -15.01
C THR A 292 11.41 19.64 -14.86
N TYR A 293 12.56 20.32 -14.91
CA TYR A 293 13.87 19.70 -14.73
C TYR A 293 14.42 20.05 -13.35
N LEU A 294 14.89 19.05 -12.61
CA LEU A 294 15.49 19.22 -11.29
C LEU A 294 16.94 18.77 -11.30
N TYR A 295 17.83 19.65 -10.84
CA TYR A 295 19.22 19.31 -10.58
C TYR A 295 19.52 19.41 -9.07
N ASP A 296 19.58 18.25 -8.39
CA ASP A 296 20.11 18.10 -7.03
C ASP A 296 21.56 17.61 -7.16
N GLY A 297 22.48 18.56 -7.32
CA GLY A 297 23.88 18.30 -7.63
C GLY A 297 24.68 17.77 -6.44
N GLY A 298 24.39 18.25 -5.23
CA GLY A 298 25.10 17.87 -4.01
C GLY A 298 24.56 16.59 -3.38
N ARG A 299 25.29 15.47 -3.51
CA ARG A 299 24.93 14.19 -2.85
C ARG A 299 25.39 14.14 -1.39
N VAL A 300 25.04 15.15 -0.60
CA VAL A 300 25.56 15.30 0.76
C VAL A 300 24.57 14.73 1.79
N ARG A 301 24.97 13.64 2.48
CA ARG A 301 24.30 13.20 3.70
C ARG A 301 24.97 13.86 4.90
N PHE A 302 24.23 14.69 5.63
CA PHE A 302 24.71 15.34 6.84
C PHE A 302 23.77 15.08 8.02
N VAL A 303 24.32 15.18 9.23
CA VAL A 303 23.61 15.02 10.50
C VAL A 303 23.33 16.42 11.05
N PRO A 304 22.07 16.79 11.31
CA PRO A 304 21.74 18.06 11.95
C PRO A 304 22.50 18.24 13.27
N GLY A 305 23.02 19.45 13.52
CA GLY A 305 23.78 19.79 14.72
C GLY A 305 25.27 19.44 14.69
N ARG A 306 25.76 18.70 13.67
CA ARG A 306 27.20 18.49 13.46
C ARG A 306 27.75 19.58 12.54
N VAL A 307 28.90 20.15 12.92
CA VAL A 307 29.70 21.02 12.05
C VAL A 307 30.59 20.15 11.17
N TYR A 308 30.59 20.42 9.87
CA TYR A 308 31.44 19.73 8.91
C TYR A 308 32.54 20.68 8.45
N GLU A 309 33.75 20.50 8.98
CA GLU A 309 34.87 21.42 8.71
C GLU A 309 35.80 20.93 7.58
N GLU A 310 35.68 19.67 7.18
CA GLU A 310 36.63 19.08 6.22
C GLU A 310 36.44 19.68 4.81
N PRO A 311 37.48 20.22 4.15
CA PRO A 311 37.35 20.82 2.82
C PRO A 311 36.79 19.86 1.75
N GLY A 312 37.05 18.55 1.91
CA GLY A 312 36.58 17.51 0.99
C GLY A 312 35.12 17.08 1.19
N PHE A 313 34.49 17.47 2.30
CA PHE A 313 33.13 17.06 2.60
C PHE A 313 32.14 17.69 1.60
N GLY A 314 31.17 16.89 1.13
CA GLY A 314 30.13 17.37 0.21
C GLY A 314 30.59 17.68 -1.22
N ARG A 315 31.74 17.12 -1.65
CA ARG A 315 32.24 17.20 -3.04
C ARG A 315 31.65 16.16 -3.99
N GLU A 316 30.93 15.17 -3.46
CA GLU A 316 30.23 14.19 -4.30
C GLU A 316 29.17 14.89 -5.15
N GLU A 317 29.28 14.74 -6.47
CA GLU A 317 28.34 15.33 -7.42
C GLU A 317 27.41 14.29 -8.04
N ASN A 318 26.18 14.73 -8.29
CA ASN A 318 25.27 14.10 -9.24
C ASN A 318 25.44 14.78 -10.59
N THR A 319 25.54 14.01 -11.68
CA THR A 319 25.58 14.59 -13.03
C THR A 319 24.24 14.55 -13.76
N LYS A 320 23.26 13.84 -13.18
CA LYS A 320 21.94 13.62 -13.75
C LYS A 320 20.98 14.75 -13.37
N VAL A 321 20.18 15.16 -14.35
CA VAL A 321 19.07 16.10 -14.18
C VAL A 321 17.78 15.30 -14.25
N ASN A 322 16.98 15.34 -13.20
CA ASN A 322 15.73 14.60 -13.12
C ASN A 322 14.64 15.29 -13.95
N VAL A 323 13.79 14.50 -14.58
CA VAL A 323 12.57 14.94 -15.28
C VAL A 323 11.37 14.66 -14.40
N LEU A 324 10.63 15.72 -14.05
CA LEU A 324 9.45 15.65 -13.20
C LEU A 324 8.22 16.11 -13.97
N LEU A 325 7.09 15.46 -13.69
CA LEU A 325 5.77 15.96 -14.03
C LEU A 325 5.13 16.57 -12.79
N ALA A 326 4.89 17.88 -12.82
CA ALA A 326 4.23 18.62 -11.77
C ALA A 326 2.74 18.77 -12.10
N ILE A 327 1.90 18.18 -11.26
CA ILE A 327 0.43 18.18 -11.39
C ILE A 327 -0.15 18.88 -10.18
N ARG A 328 -1.13 19.76 -10.41
CA ARG A 328 -1.89 20.40 -9.34
C ARG A 328 -3.16 19.60 -9.07
N ASN A 329 -3.35 19.16 -7.83
CA ASN A 329 -4.55 18.41 -7.44
C ASN A 329 -5.70 19.32 -7.06
N THR A 330 -6.18 20.13 -8.01
CA THR A 330 -7.29 21.07 -7.79
C THR A 330 -8.48 20.71 -8.66
N ALA A 331 -9.68 21.10 -8.24
CA ALA A 331 -10.89 20.89 -9.04
C ALA A 331 -10.85 21.69 -10.36
N ASP A 332 -10.32 22.91 -10.32
CA ASP A 332 -10.15 23.79 -11.50
C ASP A 332 -9.22 23.17 -12.58
N ASP A 333 -8.34 22.25 -12.19
CA ASP A 333 -7.44 21.51 -13.08
C ASP A 333 -7.98 20.12 -13.47
N ASN A 334 -9.30 19.89 -13.37
CA ASN A 334 -9.97 18.62 -13.67
C ASN A 334 -9.54 17.44 -12.75
N LEU A 335 -9.07 17.74 -11.54
CA LEU A 335 -8.74 16.73 -10.51
C LEU A 335 -9.42 17.08 -9.18
N GLY A 336 -8.67 17.40 -8.12
CA GLY A 336 -9.23 17.92 -6.87
C GLY A 336 -9.79 16.86 -5.94
N VAL A 337 -9.09 15.74 -5.80
CA VAL A 337 -9.56 14.55 -5.06
C VAL A 337 -8.49 14.06 -4.09
N ALA A 338 -8.87 13.41 -2.99
CA ALA A 338 -7.86 12.70 -2.18
C ALA A 338 -7.33 11.49 -2.95
N LEU A 339 -6.01 11.41 -3.13
CA LEU A 339 -5.34 10.31 -3.82
C LEU A 339 -4.60 9.43 -2.80
N PRO A 340 -4.89 8.13 -2.74
CA PRO A 340 -4.05 7.19 -2.00
C PRO A 340 -2.60 7.19 -2.50
N GLY A 341 -1.64 6.98 -1.61
CA GLY A 341 -0.27 6.71 -2.01
C GLY A 341 -0.19 5.42 -2.83
N GLY A 342 0.60 5.43 -3.90
CA GLY A 342 0.61 4.34 -4.87
C GLY A 342 1.63 4.51 -5.97
N LYS A 343 1.77 3.46 -6.78
CA LYS A 343 2.69 3.43 -7.92
C LYS A 343 2.08 4.16 -9.11
N VAL A 344 2.85 5.00 -9.78
CA VAL A 344 2.44 5.72 -11.00
C VAL A 344 3.27 5.20 -12.17
N ARG A 345 2.60 4.79 -13.24
CA ARG A 345 3.21 4.44 -14.53
C ARG A 345 2.84 5.50 -15.54
N VAL A 346 3.85 6.08 -16.17
CA VAL A 346 3.69 7.16 -17.14
C VAL A 346 3.92 6.58 -18.53
N PHE A 347 2.95 6.82 -19.40
CA PHE A 347 2.97 6.51 -20.82
C PHE A 347 2.87 7.81 -21.61
N LYS A 348 3.42 7.83 -22.82
CA LYS A 348 3.29 8.94 -23.76
C LYS A 348 2.66 8.43 -25.05
N ARG A 349 1.77 9.21 -25.66
CA ARG A 349 1.31 8.96 -27.04
C ARG A 349 2.41 9.36 -28.02
N ASP A 350 2.81 8.42 -28.89
CA ASP A 350 3.72 8.70 -30.00
C ASP A 350 2.96 9.24 -31.23
N VAL A 351 3.69 9.67 -32.26
CA VAL A 351 3.15 10.28 -33.50
C VAL A 351 2.17 9.38 -34.26
N ASP A 352 2.27 8.06 -34.07
CA ASP A 352 1.39 7.05 -34.65
C ASP A 352 0.21 6.66 -33.74
N GLN A 353 0.03 7.39 -32.63
CA GLN A 353 -0.94 7.15 -31.56
C GLN A 353 -0.70 5.90 -30.70
N SER A 354 0.43 5.21 -30.85
CA SER A 354 0.84 4.15 -29.93
C SER A 354 1.21 4.71 -28.55
N LEU A 355 1.16 3.86 -27.52
CA LEU A 355 1.54 4.24 -26.15
C LEU A 355 2.91 3.64 -25.83
N GLU A 356 3.85 4.52 -25.51
CA GLU A 356 5.19 4.14 -25.07
C GLU A 356 5.37 4.39 -23.58
N PHE A 357 5.98 3.44 -22.88
CA PHE A 357 6.29 3.57 -21.46
C PHE A 357 7.48 4.51 -21.26
N VAL A 358 7.31 5.57 -20.45
CA VAL A 358 8.35 6.58 -20.25
C VAL A 358 8.90 6.64 -18.82
N GLY A 359 8.19 6.10 -17.83
CA GLY A 359 8.68 6.11 -16.44
C GLY A 359 7.73 5.47 -15.44
N GLU A 360 8.28 5.13 -14.27
CA GLU A 360 7.53 4.65 -13.10
C GLU A 360 8.03 5.35 -11.84
N ASP A 361 7.11 5.75 -10.97
CA ASP A 361 7.38 6.36 -9.67
C ASP A 361 6.44 5.82 -8.59
N VAL A 362 6.68 6.16 -7.33
CA VAL A 362 5.73 5.97 -6.23
C VAL A 362 5.43 7.31 -5.59
N ILE A 363 4.14 7.70 -5.59
CA ILE A 363 3.68 8.92 -4.94
C ILE A 363 3.15 8.63 -3.53
N PRO A 364 3.33 9.54 -2.57
CA PRO A 364 2.66 9.46 -1.28
C PRO A 364 1.18 9.79 -1.43
N GLY A 365 0.40 9.54 -0.37
CA GLY A 365 -0.97 10.03 -0.29
C GLY A 365 -0.99 11.56 -0.46
N THR A 366 -1.86 12.05 -1.33
CA THR A 366 -1.93 13.47 -1.68
C THR A 366 -3.34 13.99 -1.41
N ALA A 367 -3.45 15.07 -0.63
CA ALA A 367 -4.75 15.69 -0.35
C ALA A 367 -5.22 16.57 -1.51
N VAL A 368 -6.50 16.95 -1.46
CA VAL A 368 -7.05 18.00 -2.34
C VAL A 368 -6.26 19.29 -2.14
N ASP A 369 -6.07 20.05 -3.22
CA ASP A 369 -5.29 21.29 -3.26
C ASP A 369 -3.78 21.13 -2.98
N GLU A 370 -3.25 19.91 -3.08
CA GLU A 370 -1.81 19.66 -2.98
C GLU A 370 -1.16 19.34 -4.33
N ARG A 371 0.17 19.40 -4.37
CA ARG A 371 0.95 19.13 -5.58
C ARG A 371 1.39 17.69 -5.65
N ILE A 372 1.29 17.10 -6.83
CA ILE A 372 1.88 15.81 -7.16
C ILE A 372 3.12 16.06 -8.02
N LEU A 373 4.26 15.51 -7.59
CA LEU A 373 5.47 15.43 -8.40
C LEU A 373 5.70 13.97 -8.74
N VAL A 374 5.71 13.65 -10.03
CA VAL A 374 6.01 12.31 -10.56
C VAL A 374 7.37 12.35 -11.22
N TYR A 375 8.32 11.58 -10.70
CA TYR A 375 9.62 11.36 -11.32
C TYR A 375 9.49 10.41 -12.50
N VAL A 376 9.83 10.88 -13.71
CA VAL A 376 9.72 10.06 -14.93
C VAL A 376 11.05 9.37 -15.25
N GLY A 377 12.17 10.01 -14.91
CA GLY A 377 13.50 9.50 -15.20
C GLY A 377 14.53 10.62 -15.25
N ASP A 378 15.75 10.27 -15.66
CA ASP A 378 16.81 11.25 -15.89
C ASP A 378 16.77 11.75 -17.34
N ALA A 379 17.00 13.05 -17.52
CA ALA A 379 17.13 13.65 -18.83
C ALA A 379 18.38 13.10 -19.55
N PHE A 380 18.20 12.66 -20.79
CA PHE A 380 19.32 12.16 -21.61
C PHE A 380 20.18 13.32 -22.12
N ASP A 381 19.54 14.35 -22.68
CA ASP A 381 20.20 15.50 -23.32
C ASP A 381 20.50 16.66 -22.36
N VAL A 382 20.25 16.49 -21.06
CA VAL A 382 20.50 17.53 -20.06
C VAL A 382 21.40 16.98 -18.98
N THR A 383 22.51 17.68 -18.74
CA THR A 383 23.50 17.27 -17.72
C THR A 383 23.83 18.43 -16.80
N GLY A 384 24.17 18.11 -15.56
CA GLY A 384 24.70 19.04 -14.59
C GLY A 384 26.08 18.61 -14.12
N SER A 385 26.89 19.56 -13.66
CA SER A 385 28.08 19.29 -12.85
C SER A 385 28.19 20.34 -11.76
N ARG A 386 28.71 19.95 -10.59
CA ARG A 386 28.81 20.79 -9.41
C ARG A 386 30.22 20.71 -8.85
N THR A 387 30.97 21.81 -8.98
CA THR A 387 32.36 21.89 -8.54
C THR A 387 32.50 22.89 -7.40
N GLN A 388 33.15 22.49 -6.31
CA GLN A 388 33.68 23.45 -5.34
C GLN A 388 34.92 24.12 -5.93
N THR A 389 34.84 25.43 -6.19
CA THR A 389 35.91 26.20 -6.81
C THR A 389 36.85 26.83 -5.79
N ASP A 390 36.38 27.06 -4.56
CA ASP A 390 37.18 27.65 -3.48
C ASP A 390 36.72 27.16 -2.10
N PHE A 391 37.65 27.09 -1.15
CA PHE A 391 37.39 26.77 0.26
C PHE A 391 38.35 27.58 1.13
N GLN A 392 37.80 28.32 2.09
CA GLN A 392 38.57 29.10 3.05
C GLN A 392 38.01 28.94 4.45
N ARG A 393 38.91 29.03 5.44
CA ARG A 393 38.55 29.08 6.86
C ARG A 393 39.16 30.33 7.48
N PRO A 394 38.55 31.50 7.27
CA PRO A 394 39.12 32.78 7.71
C PRO A 394 39.20 32.90 9.25
N ALA A 395 38.37 32.16 9.99
CA ALA A 395 38.44 32.06 11.44
C ALA A 395 38.02 30.67 11.95
N ALA A 396 38.23 30.40 13.24
CA ALA A 396 37.92 29.10 13.84
C ALA A 396 36.45 28.67 13.65
N THR A 397 35.52 29.63 13.65
CA THR A 397 34.07 29.41 13.55
C THR A 397 33.48 29.95 12.25
N VAL A 398 34.31 30.17 11.23
CA VAL A 398 33.89 30.73 9.94
C VAL A 398 34.45 29.90 8.80
N ILE A 399 33.57 29.44 7.91
CA ILE A 399 33.92 28.77 6.65
C ILE A 399 33.35 29.58 5.49
N GLU A 400 34.15 29.75 4.45
CA GLU A 400 33.69 30.29 3.16
C GLU A 400 33.94 29.27 2.06
N GLU A 401 32.94 29.06 1.20
CA GLU A 401 33.05 28.15 0.06
C GLU A 401 32.46 28.80 -1.18
N ALA A 402 33.08 28.55 -2.32
CA ALA A 402 32.53 28.92 -3.62
C ALA A 402 32.25 27.68 -4.45
N PHE A 403 31.15 27.73 -5.20
CA PHE A 403 30.70 26.67 -6.08
C PHE A 403 30.44 27.20 -7.48
N GLU A 404 30.74 26.36 -8.46
CA GLU A 404 30.32 26.49 -9.86
C GLU A 404 29.42 25.30 -10.22
N ILE A 405 28.23 25.61 -10.74
CA ILE A 405 27.29 24.64 -11.27
C ILE A 405 27.13 24.90 -12.75
N VAL A 406 27.44 23.90 -13.57
CA VAL A 406 27.32 23.98 -15.03
C VAL A 406 26.17 23.09 -15.46
N LEU A 407 25.20 23.68 -16.14
CA LEU A 407 24.10 22.98 -16.79
C LEU A 407 24.31 23.01 -18.30
N LYS A 408 24.14 21.87 -18.97
CA LYS A 408 24.20 21.76 -20.43
C LYS A 408 22.89 21.21 -20.93
N ASN A 409 22.33 21.86 -21.95
CA ASN A 409 21.11 21.46 -22.62
C ASN A 409 21.43 21.17 -24.08
N HIS A 410 21.43 19.90 -24.49
CA HIS A 410 21.63 19.48 -25.88
C HIS A 410 20.31 19.36 -26.66
N LYS A 411 19.19 19.77 -26.06
CA LYS A 411 17.88 19.81 -26.72
C LYS A 411 17.82 20.99 -27.69
N GLN A 412 16.90 20.89 -28.65
CA GLN A 412 16.62 21.95 -29.63
C GLN A 412 15.68 23.04 -29.12
N GLU A 413 15.11 22.86 -27.91
CA GLU A 413 14.32 23.86 -27.22
C GLU A 413 15.04 24.39 -25.96
N PRO A 414 14.82 25.66 -25.58
CA PRO A 414 15.27 26.15 -24.28
C PRO A 414 14.49 25.48 -23.15
N ILE A 415 15.14 25.28 -22.01
CA ILE A 415 14.55 24.68 -20.81
C ILE A 415 14.82 25.56 -19.59
N GLU A 416 14.03 25.35 -18.54
CA GLU A 416 14.30 25.89 -17.21
C GLU A 416 14.63 24.74 -16.26
N VAL A 417 15.76 24.83 -15.58
CA VAL A 417 16.22 23.83 -14.60
C VAL A 417 16.18 24.43 -13.21
N THR A 418 15.43 23.78 -12.31
CA THR A 418 15.47 24.10 -10.89
C THR A 418 16.68 23.42 -10.26
N VAL A 419 17.63 24.22 -9.76
CA VAL A 419 18.82 23.73 -9.06
C VAL A 419 18.59 23.80 -7.56
N ILE A 420 18.74 22.69 -6.85
CA ILE A 420 18.65 22.61 -5.39
C ILE A 420 20.06 22.49 -4.80
N GLU A 421 20.41 23.42 -3.91
CA GLU A 421 21.67 23.37 -3.16
C GLU A 421 21.38 23.25 -1.66
N LYS A 422 22.02 22.24 -1.05
CA LYS A 422 21.97 21.96 0.39
C LYS A 422 23.20 22.57 1.04
N LEU A 423 22.97 23.52 1.94
CA LEU A 423 23.97 24.27 2.68
C LEU A 423 24.34 23.51 3.96
N TYR A 424 25.15 22.46 3.78
CA TYR A 424 25.38 21.40 4.76
C TYR A 424 26.36 21.76 5.88
N ARG A 425 27.14 22.85 5.75
CA ARG A 425 28.17 23.22 6.73
C ARG A 425 27.56 23.72 8.04
N TRP A 426 26.58 24.62 7.96
CA TRP A 426 25.82 25.12 9.11
C TRP A 426 24.50 25.79 8.70
N SER A 427 23.64 26.10 9.68
CA SER A 427 22.33 26.77 9.46
C SER A 427 22.38 28.29 9.44
N ASP A 428 23.41 28.88 10.04
CA ASP A 428 23.67 30.31 9.95
C ASP A 428 24.69 30.56 8.84
N TRP A 429 24.27 31.34 7.86
CA TRP A 429 25.02 31.59 6.64
C TRP A 429 24.62 32.90 5.97
N GLU A 430 25.56 33.44 5.22
CA GLU A 430 25.41 34.64 4.41
C GLU A 430 25.84 34.34 2.96
N MET A 431 24.99 34.67 1.98
CA MET A 431 25.38 34.61 0.57
C MET A 431 26.24 35.83 0.27
N LEU A 432 27.53 35.62 0.00
CA LEU A 432 28.49 36.70 -0.28
C LEU A 432 28.42 37.11 -1.75
N GLU A 433 28.31 36.15 -2.66
CA GLU A 433 28.23 36.36 -4.10
C GLU A 433 27.26 35.36 -4.72
N SER A 434 26.50 35.78 -5.74
CA SER A 434 25.68 34.88 -6.53
C SER A 434 25.49 35.43 -7.95
N SER A 435 25.62 34.57 -8.96
CA SER A 435 25.39 34.96 -10.35
C SER A 435 23.91 34.91 -10.75
N HIS A 436 23.04 34.30 -9.94
CA HIS A 436 21.62 34.15 -10.19
C HIS A 436 20.82 34.47 -8.92
N ASP A 437 19.59 34.95 -9.11
CA ASP A 437 18.66 35.07 -8.00
C ASP A 437 18.36 33.70 -7.40
N TYR A 438 18.31 33.63 -6.08
CA TYR A 438 17.98 32.42 -5.35
C TYR A 438 16.81 32.65 -4.40
N THR A 439 16.06 31.58 -4.13
CA THR A 439 15.06 31.56 -3.08
C THR A 439 15.58 30.72 -1.93
N LYS A 440 15.61 31.30 -0.73
CA LYS A 440 15.82 30.54 0.52
C LYS A 440 14.54 29.79 0.83
N LEU A 441 14.62 28.47 0.82
CA LEU A 441 13.47 27.61 1.04
C LEU A 441 13.35 27.19 2.51
N ASP A 442 14.48 26.97 3.18
CA ASP A 442 14.57 26.76 4.63
C ASP A 442 15.93 27.26 5.18
N SER A 443 16.28 26.89 6.41
CA SER A 443 17.54 27.31 7.03
C SER A 443 18.81 26.78 6.33
N ARG A 444 18.72 25.74 5.50
CA ARG A 444 19.87 25.06 4.88
C ARG A 444 19.67 24.72 3.40
N THR A 445 18.64 25.22 2.74
CA THR A 445 18.36 24.87 1.36
C THR A 445 17.96 26.09 0.57
N ILE A 446 18.58 26.24 -0.60
CA ILE A 446 18.27 27.29 -1.57
C ILE A 446 17.90 26.66 -2.90
N LYS A 447 17.08 27.37 -3.69
CA LYS A 447 16.86 27.04 -5.10
C LYS A 447 17.27 28.17 -6.02
N PHE A 448 17.77 27.80 -7.18
CA PHE A 448 17.91 28.66 -8.36
C PHE A 448 16.93 28.19 -9.44
N GLN A 449 16.35 29.14 -10.18
CA GLN A 449 15.69 28.85 -11.46
C GLN A 449 16.62 29.29 -12.57
N VAL A 450 17.11 28.33 -13.36
CA VAL A 450 18.17 28.58 -14.33
C VAL A 450 17.64 28.33 -15.74
N PRO A 451 17.42 29.37 -16.55
CA PRO A 451 17.14 29.19 -17.97
C PRO A 451 18.40 28.69 -18.68
N VAL A 452 18.24 27.68 -19.53
CA VAL A 452 19.30 27.11 -20.37
C VAL A 452 18.79 27.07 -21.80
N GLU A 453 19.40 27.87 -22.67
CA GLU A 453 19.05 27.94 -24.09
C GLU A 453 19.20 26.58 -24.81
N ALA A 454 18.57 26.46 -25.97
CA ALA A 454 18.74 25.30 -26.86
C ALA A 454 20.21 25.13 -27.29
N ASP A 455 20.70 23.89 -27.29
CA ASP A 455 22.12 23.53 -27.49
C ASP A 455 23.11 24.40 -26.67
N GLY A 456 22.66 24.81 -25.48
CA GLY A 456 23.29 25.84 -24.67
C GLY A 456 23.94 25.32 -23.39
N LYS A 457 24.66 26.23 -22.74
CA LYS A 457 25.21 26.04 -21.39
C LYS A 457 24.83 27.24 -20.52
N ALA A 458 24.42 26.96 -19.28
CA ALA A 458 24.27 27.95 -18.22
C ALA A 458 25.24 27.64 -17.08
N THR A 459 25.73 28.68 -16.40
CA THR A 459 26.67 28.53 -15.28
C THR A 459 26.21 29.35 -14.09
N VAL A 460 25.86 28.68 -13.00
CA VAL A 460 25.57 29.32 -11.71
C VAL A 460 26.86 29.31 -10.88
N THR A 461 27.25 30.46 -10.38
CA THR A 461 28.35 30.60 -9.42
C THR A 461 27.83 31.26 -8.17
N TYR A 462 28.28 30.79 -7.02
CA TYR A 462 27.94 31.43 -5.76
C TYR A 462 29.04 31.22 -4.72
N ARG A 463 29.16 32.17 -3.78
CA ARG A 463 30.04 32.10 -2.62
C ARG A 463 29.21 32.29 -1.36
N ILE A 464 29.39 31.41 -0.39
CA ILE A 464 28.66 31.40 0.86
C ILE A 464 29.62 31.39 2.05
N ARG A 465 29.25 32.14 3.10
CA ARG A 465 29.90 32.12 4.41
C ARG A 465 29.00 31.41 5.41
N TYR A 466 29.57 30.54 6.24
CA TYR A 466 28.93 29.88 7.36
C TYR A 466 29.56 30.35 8.68
N THR A 467 28.73 30.50 9.72
CA THR A 467 29.14 30.97 11.06
C THR A 467 28.49 30.13 12.15
N TRP A 468 29.23 29.66 13.17
CA TRP A 468 28.65 28.84 14.26
C TRP A 468 29.21 29.09 15.66
#